data_AF-A0A376U0W8-F1
#
_entry.id   AF-A0A376U0W8-F1
#
_cell.length_a   1.000
_cell.length_b   1.000
_cell.length_c   1.000
_cell.angle_alpha   90.00
_cell.angle_beta   90.00
_cell.angle_gamma   90.00
#
_symmetry.space_group_name_H-M   'P 1'
#
loop_
_entity.id
_entity.type
_entity.pdbx_description
1 polymer ?
#
loop_
_entity_poly.entity_id
_entity_poly.type
_entity_poly.pdbx_seq_one_letter_code
_entity_poly.pdbx_strand_id
1 'polypeptide(L)'
;MDFSIMVYAVIALVGVAIGWLFASYQHAQQKAEQLAEREEMVAELSAAKQQITQSEHWRAECELLNNEVRSLQSINTSLEADLREVTTRMEAAQQHADDKIRQMINSEQRLSEQFENLANRIFEHSNRRVDEQNRQSLNSLLSPLREQLDGFRRQVQDSFGKEAQERHTLTHEIRNLQQLNAQMAQEAINLTRALKGDNKTQGNWGEVVLTRVLEASGLREGYEYETQVSIENDARSRMQPDVIVRLPQGKDVVIDAKMTLVAYERYFNAEDDYIRESALQEHIASVRNHIRLLGRKDYQQLPGLRTLDYVLMFIPVEPAFFTGA
;
A
#
# COMPACT_ATOMS: atom_id res chain seq x y z
N MET A 1 -60.54 89.84 -23.76
CA MET A 1 -59.20 89.35 -23.38
C MET A 1 -59.26 88.55 -22.08
N ASP A 2 -59.48 87.24 -22.03
CA ASP A 2 -60.17 86.28 -22.91
C ASP A 2 -60.20 84.95 -22.12
N PHE A 3 -61.34 84.65 -21.47
CA PHE A 3 -61.56 83.40 -20.72
C PHE A 3 -61.28 82.14 -21.59
N SER A 4 -61.51 82.26 -22.90
CA SER A 4 -61.17 81.25 -23.89
C SER A 4 -59.68 80.89 -23.91
N ILE A 5 -58.76 81.87 -23.82
CA ILE A 5 -57.31 81.62 -23.84
C ILE A 5 -56.88 80.78 -22.63
N MET A 6 -57.46 81.04 -21.45
CA MET A 6 -57.16 80.30 -20.22
C MET A 6 -57.64 78.84 -20.32
N VAL A 7 -58.81 78.61 -20.92
CA VAL A 7 -59.36 77.25 -21.16
C VAL A 7 -58.48 76.48 -22.15
N TYR A 8 -58.04 77.10 -23.24
CA TYR A 8 -57.12 76.45 -24.20
C TYR A 8 -55.76 76.11 -23.58
N ALA A 9 -55.23 76.97 -22.70
CA ALA A 9 -53.97 76.70 -21.99
C ALA A 9 -54.07 75.50 -21.02
N VAL A 10 -55.20 75.36 -20.31
CA VAL A 10 -55.45 74.20 -19.43
C VAL A 10 -55.58 72.91 -20.23
N ILE A 11 -56.31 72.93 -21.36
CA ILE A 11 -56.44 71.77 -22.26
C ILE A 11 -55.06 71.35 -22.80
N ALA A 12 -54.22 72.31 -23.20
CA ALA A 12 -52.86 72.04 -23.67
C ALA A 12 -51.98 71.40 -22.56
N LEU A 13 -52.04 71.91 -21.33
CA LEU A 13 -51.31 71.35 -20.19
C LEU A 13 -51.76 69.92 -19.85
N VAL A 14 -53.07 69.65 -19.88
CA VAL A 14 -53.60 68.31 -19.66
C VAL A 14 -53.17 67.36 -20.78
N GLY A 15 -53.18 67.80 -22.04
CA GLY A 15 -52.68 67.02 -23.18
C GLY A 15 -51.19 66.66 -23.05
N VAL A 16 -50.36 67.60 -22.62
CA VAL A 16 -48.92 67.36 -22.35
C VAL A 16 -48.73 66.41 -21.18
N ALA A 17 -49.51 66.56 -20.09
CA ALA A 17 -49.43 65.67 -18.93
C ALA A 17 -49.85 64.23 -19.28
N ILE A 18 -50.92 64.06 -20.07
CA ILE A 18 -51.37 62.74 -20.55
C ILE A 18 -50.34 62.14 -21.51
N GLY A 19 -49.80 62.93 -22.44
CA GLY A 19 -48.74 62.47 -23.36
C GLY A 19 -47.47 62.05 -22.63
N TRP A 20 -47.06 62.80 -21.61
CA TRP A 20 -45.92 62.47 -20.77
C TRP A 20 -46.17 61.20 -19.93
N LEU A 21 -47.37 61.06 -19.33
CA LEU A 21 -47.76 59.84 -18.63
C LEU A 21 -47.74 58.62 -19.55
N PHE A 22 -48.30 58.73 -20.75
CA PHE A 22 -48.33 57.65 -21.74
C PHE A 22 -46.92 57.26 -22.21
N ALA A 23 -46.07 58.24 -22.52
CA ALA A 23 -44.67 58.00 -22.90
C ALA A 23 -43.86 57.39 -21.74
N SER A 24 -44.08 57.85 -20.51
CA SER A 24 -43.41 57.30 -19.32
C SER A 24 -43.86 55.87 -19.03
N TYR A 25 -45.14 55.55 -19.25
CA TYR A 25 -45.70 54.22 -19.10
C TYR A 25 -45.13 53.26 -20.16
N GLN A 26 -45.09 53.68 -21.43
CA GLN A 26 -44.47 52.89 -22.50
C GLN A 26 -42.97 52.67 -22.25
N HIS A 27 -42.25 53.68 -21.79
CA HIS A 27 -40.82 53.56 -21.48
C HIS A 27 -40.58 52.63 -20.27
N ALA A 28 -41.44 52.70 -19.25
CA ALA A 28 -41.41 51.78 -18.12
C ALA A 28 -41.69 50.34 -18.55
N GLN A 29 -42.63 50.14 -19.48
CA GLN A 29 -42.98 48.83 -20.02
C GLN A 29 -41.84 48.23 -20.85
N GLN A 30 -41.23 49.01 -21.76
CA GLN A 30 -40.05 48.56 -22.53
C GLN A 30 -38.87 48.22 -21.62
N LYS A 31 -38.64 49.02 -20.57
CA LYS A 31 -37.58 48.73 -19.60
C LYS A 31 -37.87 47.47 -18.80
N ALA A 32 -39.13 47.20 -18.48
CA ALA A 32 -39.54 45.95 -17.81
C ALA A 32 -39.35 44.73 -18.73
N GLU A 33 -39.70 44.83 -20.01
CA GLU A 33 -39.45 43.76 -21.00
C GLU A 33 -37.95 43.49 -21.18
N GLN A 34 -37.12 44.53 -21.32
CA GLN A 34 -35.66 44.37 -21.40
C GLN A 34 -35.05 43.78 -20.13
N LEU A 35 -35.61 44.08 -18.95
CA LEU A 35 -35.17 43.47 -17.70
C LEU A 35 -35.56 41.99 -17.65
N ALA A 36 -36.77 41.63 -18.10
CA ALA A 36 -37.22 40.25 -18.17
C ALA A 36 -36.35 39.42 -19.14
N GLU A 37 -36.05 39.93 -20.34
CA GLU A 37 -35.14 39.25 -21.29
C GLU A 37 -33.73 39.06 -20.71
N ARG A 38 -33.22 40.04 -19.96
CA ARG A 38 -31.92 39.92 -19.29
C ARG A 38 -31.95 38.88 -18.17
N GLU A 39 -33.02 38.83 -17.39
CA GLU A 39 -33.20 37.83 -16.34
C GLU A 39 -33.29 36.42 -16.94
N GLU A 40 -34.00 36.25 -18.06
CA GLU A 40 -34.08 34.99 -18.80
C GLU A 40 -32.71 34.56 -19.33
N MET A 41 -31.98 35.45 -20.01
CA MET A 41 -30.62 35.18 -20.49
C MET A 41 -29.65 34.83 -19.35
N VAL A 42 -29.76 35.48 -18.19
CA VAL A 42 -28.94 35.16 -17.01
C VAL A 42 -29.31 33.78 -16.46
N ALA A 43 -30.60 33.43 -16.44
CA ALA A 43 -31.07 32.12 -16.03
C ALA A 43 -30.54 31.02 -16.97
N GLU A 44 -30.62 31.20 -18.29
CA GLU A 44 -30.06 30.27 -19.28
C GLU A 44 -28.54 30.12 -19.14
N LEU A 45 -27.81 31.24 -18.98
CA LEU A 45 -26.36 31.20 -18.77
C LEU A 45 -26.00 30.47 -17.48
N SER A 46 -26.77 30.65 -16.41
CA SER A 46 -26.57 29.96 -15.14
C SER A 46 -26.81 28.45 -15.27
N ALA A 47 -27.87 28.04 -15.99
CA ALA A 47 -28.17 26.64 -16.26
C ALA A 47 -27.08 25.99 -17.13
N ALA A 48 -26.60 26.69 -18.17
CA ALA A 48 -25.51 26.21 -19.02
C ALA A 48 -24.20 26.06 -18.23
N LYS A 49 -23.86 27.03 -17.37
CA LYS A 49 -22.69 26.92 -16.47
C LYS A 49 -22.81 25.73 -15.53
N GLN A 50 -23.99 25.50 -14.97
CA GLN A 50 -24.24 24.36 -14.09
C GLN A 50 -24.04 23.02 -14.84
N GLN A 51 -24.54 22.90 -16.08
CA GLN A 51 -24.32 21.73 -16.92
C GLN A 51 -22.82 21.50 -17.22
N ILE A 52 -22.06 22.56 -17.49
CA ILE A 52 -20.60 22.45 -17.69
C ILE A 52 -19.92 21.91 -16.44
N THR A 53 -20.22 22.49 -15.27
CA THR A 53 -19.61 22.03 -14.01
C THR A 53 -19.96 20.57 -13.70
N GLN A 54 -21.18 20.16 -14.01
CA GLN A 54 -21.60 18.76 -13.84
C GLN A 54 -20.87 17.84 -14.82
N SER A 55 -20.70 18.26 -16.08
CA SER A 55 -19.94 17.48 -17.06
C SER A 55 -18.46 17.37 -16.69
N GLU A 56 -17.86 18.40 -16.12
CA GLU A 56 -16.48 18.38 -15.62
C GLU A 56 -16.33 17.42 -14.44
N HIS A 57 -17.28 17.42 -13.51
CA HIS A 57 -17.31 16.49 -12.38
C HIS A 57 -17.34 15.03 -12.86
N TRP A 58 -18.27 14.67 -13.75
CA TRP A 58 -18.35 13.32 -14.30
C TRP A 58 -17.10 12.92 -15.08
N ARG A 59 -16.45 13.85 -15.79
CA ARG A 59 -15.19 13.57 -16.48
C ARG A 59 -14.07 13.24 -15.50
N ALA A 60 -13.95 14.00 -14.41
CA ALA A 60 -12.95 13.75 -13.37
C ALA A 60 -13.19 12.38 -12.70
N GLU A 61 -14.45 12.04 -12.42
CA GLU A 61 -14.80 10.74 -11.84
C GLU A 61 -14.50 9.57 -12.80
N CYS A 62 -14.82 9.72 -14.09
CA CYS A 62 -14.42 8.73 -15.11
C CYS A 62 -12.91 8.55 -15.19
N GLU A 63 -12.13 9.63 -15.05
CA GLU A 63 -10.67 9.56 -15.06
C GLU A 63 -10.11 8.83 -13.83
N LEU A 64 -10.67 9.11 -12.65
CA LEU A 64 -10.34 8.40 -11.41
C LEU A 64 -10.64 6.91 -11.51
N LEU A 65 -11.85 6.54 -11.93
CA LEU A 65 -12.23 5.13 -12.13
C LEU A 65 -11.31 4.45 -13.15
N ASN A 66 -10.98 5.13 -14.25
CA ASN A 66 -10.10 4.56 -15.27
C ASN A 66 -8.66 4.34 -14.73
N ASN A 67 -8.18 5.21 -13.85
CA ASN A 67 -6.89 5.03 -13.18
C ASN A 67 -6.94 3.85 -12.19
N GLU A 68 -8.03 3.70 -11.43
CA GLU A 68 -8.23 2.56 -10.53
C GLU A 68 -8.29 1.24 -11.29
N VAL A 69 -9.03 1.19 -12.41
CA VAL A 69 -9.09 0.02 -13.29
C VAL A 69 -7.70 -0.35 -13.82
N ARG A 70 -6.89 0.63 -14.24
CA ARG A 70 -5.51 0.38 -14.67
C ARG A 70 -4.63 -0.15 -13.55
N SER A 71 -4.77 0.39 -12.33
CA SER A 71 -4.04 -0.09 -11.15
C SER A 71 -4.39 -1.54 -10.84
N LEU A 72 -5.69 -1.87 -10.79
CA LEU A 72 -6.17 -3.23 -10.56
C LEU A 72 -5.72 -4.20 -11.66
N GLN A 73 -5.68 -3.76 -12.93
CA GLN A 73 -5.13 -4.56 -14.03
C GLN A 73 -3.62 -4.80 -13.85
N SER A 74 -2.86 -3.80 -13.42
CA SER A 74 -1.44 -3.95 -13.12
C SER A 74 -1.19 -4.92 -11.96
N ILE A 75 -2.00 -4.86 -10.91
CA ILE A 75 -1.90 -5.78 -9.76
C ILE A 75 -2.25 -7.20 -10.19
N ASN A 76 -3.34 -7.39 -10.95
CA ASN A 76 -3.72 -8.72 -11.44
C ASN A 76 -2.64 -9.33 -12.35
N THR A 77 -2.06 -8.55 -13.27
CA THR A 77 -0.99 -9.06 -14.13
C THR A 77 0.26 -9.45 -13.33
N SER A 78 0.60 -8.71 -12.27
CA SER A 78 1.66 -9.09 -11.34
C SER A 78 1.34 -10.39 -10.60
N LEU A 79 0.15 -10.50 -10.02
CA LEU A 79 -0.28 -11.70 -9.29
C LEU A 79 -0.34 -12.94 -10.19
N GLU A 80 -0.78 -12.79 -11.44
CA GLU A 80 -0.73 -13.86 -12.43
C GLU A 80 0.70 -14.31 -12.75
N ALA A 81 1.65 -13.37 -12.81
CA ALA A 81 3.06 -13.69 -13.02
C ALA A 81 3.64 -14.46 -11.83
N ASP A 82 3.39 -14.01 -10.60
CA ASP A 82 3.82 -14.67 -9.36
C ASP A 82 3.24 -16.09 -9.26
N LEU A 83 1.95 -16.25 -9.59
CA LEU A 83 1.27 -17.54 -9.57
C LEU A 83 1.87 -18.50 -10.60
N ARG A 84 2.19 -18.02 -11.81
CA ARG A 84 2.91 -18.82 -12.82
C ARG A 84 4.29 -19.22 -12.32
N GLU A 85 5.05 -18.31 -11.73
CA GLU A 85 6.39 -18.60 -11.21
C GLU A 85 6.35 -19.68 -10.12
N VAL A 86 5.45 -19.54 -9.14
CA VAL A 86 5.28 -20.52 -8.06
C VAL A 86 4.86 -21.89 -8.62
N THR A 87 3.94 -21.90 -9.59
CA THR A 87 3.47 -23.14 -10.22
C THR A 87 4.61 -23.84 -10.96
N THR A 88 5.39 -23.12 -11.77
CA THR A 88 6.55 -23.69 -12.48
C THR A 88 7.61 -24.21 -11.51
N ARG A 89 7.90 -23.49 -10.42
CA ARG A 89 8.83 -23.97 -9.37
C ARG A 89 8.33 -25.25 -8.72
N MET A 90 7.02 -25.35 -8.44
CA MET A 90 6.42 -26.53 -7.85
C MET A 90 6.49 -27.73 -8.78
N GLU A 91 6.15 -27.56 -10.06
CA GLU A 91 6.24 -28.62 -11.08
C GLU A 91 7.68 -29.11 -11.26
N ALA A 92 8.66 -28.20 -11.33
CA ALA A 92 10.07 -28.55 -11.42
C ALA A 92 10.55 -29.32 -10.18
N ALA A 93 10.15 -28.89 -8.98
CA ALA A 93 10.48 -29.58 -7.73
C ALA A 93 9.89 -31.01 -7.70
N GLN A 94 8.66 -31.18 -8.20
CA GLN A 94 8.01 -32.48 -8.28
C GLN A 94 8.70 -33.42 -9.28
N GLN A 95 9.05 -32.92 -10.47
CA GLN A 95 9.81 -33.70 -11.46
C GLN A 95 11.18 -34.13 -10.91
N HIS A 96 11.89 -33.23 -10.25
CA HIS A 96 13.16 -33.55 -9.60
C HIS A 96 13.02 -34.63 -8.52
N ALA A 97 11.93 -34.62 -7.75
CA ALA A 97 11.66 -35.65 -6.76
C ALA A 97 11.41 -37.01 -7.42
N ASP A 98 10.59 -37.05 -8.48
CA ASP A 98 10.29 -38.29 -9.22
C ASP A 98 11.52 -38.89 -9.90
N ASP A 99 12.37 -38.06 -10.51
CA ASP A 99 13.63 -38.50 -11.12
C ASP A 99 14.59 -39.07 -10.07
N LYS A 100 14.64 -38.45 -8.88
CA LYS A 100 15.47 -38.93 -7.78
C LYS A 100 14.99 -40.28 -7.25
N ILE A 101 13.67 -40.47 -7.14
CA ILE A 101 13.08 -41.78 -6.80
C ILE A 101 13.45 -42.83 -7.84
N ARG A 102 13.35 -42.52 -9.14
CA ARG A 102 13.77 -43.45 -10.21
C ARG A 102 15.25 -43.79 -10.13
N GLN A 103 16.12 -42.82 -9.87
CA GLN A 103 17.55 -43.06 -9.69
C GLN A 103 17.83 -43.98 -8.48
N MET A 104 17.09 -43.81 -7.37
CA MET A 104 17.21 -44.69 -6.22
C MET A 104 16.81 -46.13 -6.55
N ILE A 105 15.69 -46.34 -7.24
CA ILE A 105 15.23 -47.67 -7.65
C ILE A 105 16.25 -48.34 -8.58
N ASN A 106 16.76 -47.61 -9.58
CA ASN A 106 17.79 -48.14 -10.49
C ASN A 106 19.09 -48.48 -9.76
N SER A 107 19.50 -47.64 -8.79
CA SER A 107 20.66 -47.92 -7.95
C SER A 107 20.45 -49.17 -7.10
N GLU A 108 19.25 -49.36 -6.53
CA GLU A 108 18.90 -50.55 -5.76
C GLU A 108 18.99 -51.82 -6.62
N GLN A 109 18.40 -51.81 -7.82
CA GLN A 109 18.47 -52.93 -8.76
C GLN A 109 19.91 -53.27 -9.14
N ARG A 110 20.71 -52.26 -9.53
CA ARG A 110 22.12 -52.47 -9.89
C ARG A 110 22.92 -53.06 -8.73
N LEU A 111 22.63 -52.64 -7.49
CA LEU A 111 23.27 -53.20 -6.31
C LEU A 111 22.85 -54.65 -6.06
N SER A 112 21.57 -54.98 -6.22
CA SER A 112 21.10 -56.38 -6.15
C SER A 112 21.78 -57.27 -7.19
N GLU A 113 21.90 -56.82 -8.43
CA GLU A 113 22.61 -57.56 -9.48
C GLU A 113 24.11 -57.71 -9.17
N GLN A 114 24.75 -56.66 -8.66
CA GLN A 114 26.15 -56.73 -8.24
C GLN A 114 26.33 -57.68 -7.06
N PHE A 115 25.38 -57.71 -6.13
CA PHE A 115 25.37 -58.63 -5.00
C PHE A 115 25.22 -60.08 -5.46
N GLU A 116 24.28 -60.36 -6.35
CA GLU A 116 24.08 -61.70 -6.90
C GLU A 116 25.30 -62.18 -7.68
N ASN A 117 25.88 -61.32 -8.53
CA ASN A 117 27.11 -61.63 -9.26
C ASN A 117 28.31 -61.86 -8.34
N LEU A 118 28.45 -61.08 -7.28
CA LEU A 118 29.52 -61.24 -6.29
C LEU A 118 29.32 -62.53 -5.50
N ALA A 119 28.09 -62.84 -5.08
CA ALA A 119 27.74 -64.06 -4.38
C ALA A 119 28.04 -65.29 -5.24
N ASN A 120 27.61 -65.32 -6.50
CA ASN A 120 27.92 -66.40 -7.44
C ASN A 120 29.44 -66.56 -7.64
N ARG A 121 30.18 -65.46 -7.76
CA ARG A 121 31.64 -65.48 -7.94
C ARG A 121 32.37 -65.99 -6.68
N ILE A 122 31.91 -65.60 -5.48
CA ILE A 122 32.41 -66.14 -4.21
C ILE A 122 32.10 -67.64 -4.11
N PHE A 123 30.90 -68.06 -4.50
CA PHE A 123 30.48 -69.46 -4.45
C PHE A 123 31.29 -70.34 -5.41
N GLU A 124 31.49 -69.92 -6.67
CA GLU A 124 32.34 -70.61 -7.64
C GLU A 124 33.80 -70.69 -7.18
N HIS A 125 34.33 -69.59 -6.62
CA HIS A 125 35.70 -69.55 -6.12
C HIS A 125 35.89 -70.40 -4.86
N SER A 126 34.87 -70.50 -4.00
CA SER A 126 34.84 -71.39 -2.84
C SER A 126 34.75 -72.86 -3.24
N ASN A 127 34.04 -73.18 -4.33
CA ASN A 127 33.90 -74.57 -4.81
C ASN A 127 35.20 -75.09 -5.48
N ARG A 128 36.04 -74.20 -6.01
CA ARG A 128 37.36 -74.54 -6.60
C ARG A 128 38.50 -74.69 -5.57
N ARG A 129 38.29 -74.36 -4.29
CA ARG A 129 39.28 -74.51 -3.22
C ARG A 129 38.66 -75.13 -1.97
N VAL A 130 38.52 -76.45 -2.01
CA VAL A 130 38.24 -77.27 -0.82
C VAL A 130 39.57 -77.84 -0.33
N ASP A 131 40.17 -77.18 0.66
CA ASP A 131 41.02 -77.77 1.71
C ASP A 131 41.35 -76.70 2.76
N GLU A 132 41.67 -77.14 3.98
CA GLU A 132 41.61 -76.45 5.30
C GLU A 132 42.13 -75.00 5.45
N GLN A 133 42.74 -74.36 4.45
CA GLN A 133 43.27 -72.99 4.48
C GLN A 133 42.16 -71.88 4.46
N ASN A 134 40.89 -72.28 4.45
CA ASN A 134 39.72 -71.44 4.17
C ASN A 134 39.36 -70.41 5.25
N ARG A 135 39.67 -70.61 6.55
CA ARG A 135 39.24 -69.67 7.60
C ARG A 135 39.93 -68.30 7.55
N GLN A 136 41.22 -68.24 7.22
CA GLN A 136 41.95 -66.98 7.10
C GLN A 136 41.67 -66.26 5.77
N SER A 137 41.53 -67.02 4.67
CA SER A 137 41.23 -66.46 3.35
C SER A 137 39.79 -65.95 3.23
N LEU A 138 38.82 -66.61 3.88
CA LEU A 138 37.45 -66.11 3.97
C LEU A 138 37.39 -64.78 4.74
N ASN A 139 38.17 -64.62 5.82
CA ASN A 139 38.20 -63.34 6.56
C ASN A 139 38.77 -62.19 5.72
N SER A 140 39.79 -62.44 4.87
CA SER A 140 40.33 -61.39 4.01
C SER A 140 39.42 -61.07 2.81
N LEU A 141 38.64 -62.05 2.33
CA LEU A 141 37.65 -61.86 1.26
C LEU A 141 36.35 -61.21 1.76
N LEU A 142 35.95 -61.48 3.00
CA LEU A 142 34.73 -60.94 3.61
C LEU A 142 34.95 -59.57 4.28
N SER A 143 36.19 -59.19 4.61
CA SER A 143 36.49 -57.86 5.19
C SER A 143 36.10 -56.69 4.28
N PRO A 144 36.43 -56.68 2.98
CA PRO A 144 36.01 -55.62 2.06
C PRO A 144 34.48 -55.51 1.95
N LEU A 145 33.78 -56.65 1.98
CA LEU A 145 32.31 -56.69 1.96
C LEU A 145 31.72 -56.09 3.25
N ARG A 146 32.31 -56.43 4.40
CA ARG A 146 31.92 -55.88 5.70
C ARG A 146 32.17 -54.38 5.78
N GLU A 147 33.30 -53.90 5.29
CA GLU A 147 33.60 -52.47 5.21
C GLU A 147 32.65 -51.72 4.27
N GLN A 148 32.31 -52.30 3.11
CA GLN A 148 31.33 -51.70 2.21
C GLN A 148 29.91 -51.70 2.79
N LEU A 149 29.51 -52.77 3.48
CA LEU A 149 28.23 -52.83 4.20
C LEU A 149 28.17 -51.82 5.35
N ASP A 150 29.24 -51.68 6.13
CA ASP A 150 29.32 -50.67 7.19
C ASP A 150 29.33 -49.25 6.61
N GLY A 151 30.03 -49.02 5.49
CA GLY A 151 30.01 -47.77 4.75
C GLY A 151 28.63 -47.42 4.21
N PHE A 152 27.94 -48.38 3.60
CA PHE A 152 26.58 -48.22 3.10
C PHE A 152 25.58 -47.98 4.22
N ARG A 153 25.66 -48.76 5.31
CA ARG A 153 24.79 -48.59 6.47
C ARG A 153 24.96 -47.19 7.07
N ARG A 154 26.20 -46.69 7.18
CA ARG A 154 26.46 -45.29 7.58
C ARG A 154 25.88 -44.30 6.60
N GLN A 155 26.10 -44.47 5.29
CA GLN A 155 25.61 -43.54 4.29
C GLN A 155 24.07 -43.49 4.21
N VAL A 156 23.40 -44.63 4.35
CA VAL A 156 21.94 -44.72 4.45
C VAL A 156 21.42 -44.07 5.72
N GLN A 157 22.06 -44.36 6.87
CA GLN A 157 21.66 -43.79 8.15
C GLN A 157 21.88 -42.27 8.19
N ASP A 158 22.99 -41.78 7.63
CA ASP A 158 23.27 -40.35 7.48
C ASP A 158 22.29 -39.67 6.50
N SER A 159 21.91 -40.34 5.41
CA SER A 159 20.98 -39.78 4.43
C SER A 159 19.55 -39.70 5.00
N PHE A 160 19.07 -40.73 5.69
CA PHE A 160 17.79 -40.68 6.40
C PHE A 160 17.81 -39.66 7.56
N GLY A 161 18.94 -39.52 8.26
CA GLY A 161 19.11 -38.51 9.29
C GLY A 161 19.04 -37.08 8.74
N LYS A 162 19.72 -36.81 7.62
CA LYS A 162 19.67 -35.53 6.91
C LYS A 162 18.28 -35.23 6.35
N GLU A 163 17.62 -36.22 5.73
CA GLU A 163 16.26 -36.06 5.20
C GLU A 163 15.25 -35.78 6.32
N ALA A 164 15.34 -36.49 7.45
CA ALA A 164 14.49 -36.23 8.61
C ALA A 164 14.69 -34.81 9.14
N GLN A 165 15.94 -34.32 9.16
CA GLN A 165 16.27 -32.97 9.60
C GLN A 165 15.81 -31.89 8.60
N GLU A 166 15.94 -32.12 7.29
CA GLU A 166 15.40 -31.25 6.24
C GLU A 166 13.87 -31.20 6.28
N ARG A 167 13.18 -32.33 6.44
CA ARG A 167 11.72 -32.39 6.63
C ARG A 167 11.27 -31.65 7.89
N HIS A 168 12.03 -31.76 8.98
CA HIS A 168 11.73 -31.03 10.21
C HIS A 168 11.88 -29.53 10.02
N THR A 169 12.95 -29.10 9.35
CA THR A 169 13.21 -27.70 8.99
C THR A 169 12.11 -27.16 8.08
N LEU A 170 11.74 -27.89 7.03
CA LEU A 170 10.66 -27.50 6.12
C LEU A 170 9.31 -27.40 6.83
N THR A 171 8.99 -28.35 7.71
CA THR A 171 7.76 -28.34 8.50
C THR A 171 7.75 -27.14 9.47
N HIS A 172 8.90 -26.80 10.04
CA HIS A 172 9.06 -25.62 10.87
C HIS A 172 8.83 -24.34 10.07
N GLU A 173 9.38 -24.27 8.86
CA GLU A 173 9.22 -23.11 7.97
C GLU A 173 7.78 -22.95 7.46
N ILE A 174 7.10 -24.05 7.15
CA ILE A 174 5.67 -24.04 6.82
C ILE A 174 4.83 -23.57 8.01
N ARG A 175 5.14 -24.03 9.23
CA ARG A 175 4.45 -23.56 10.45
C ARG A 175 4.72 -22.09 10.73
N ASN A 176 5.95 -21.63 10.55
CA ASN A 176 6.30 -20.21 10.64
C ASN A 176 5.54 -19.39 9.61
N LEU A 177 5.46 -19.84 8.36
CA LEU A 177 4.68 -19.19 7.30
C LEU A 177 3.18 -19.16 7.63
N GLN A 178 2.61 -20.26 8.12
CA GLN A 178 1.21 -20.30 8.57
C GLN A 178 0.97 -19.35 9.75
N GLN A 179 1.89 -19.29 10.71
CA GLN A 179 1.81 -18.39 11.85
C GLN A 179 1.95 -16.93 11.43
N LEU A 180 2.88 -16.61 10.52
CA LEU A 180 3.03 -15.28 9.92
C LEU A 180 1.77 -14.88 9.16
N ASN A 181 1.16 -15.78 8.37
CA ASN A 181 -0.09 -15.49 7.67
C ASN A 181 -1.26 -15.25 8.64
N ALA A 182 -1.38 -16.08 9.68
CA ALA A 182 -2.39 -15.90 10.71
C ALA A 182 -2.19 -14.61 11.50
N GLN A 183 -0.94 -14.27 11.81
CA GLN A 183 -0.58 -13.03 12.49
C GLN A 183 -0.83 -11.82 11.60
N MET A 184 -0.48 -11.86 10.31
CA MET A 184 -0.81 -10.81 9.33
C MET A 184 -2.32 -10.62 9.19
N ALA A 185 -3.09 -11.69 9.09
CA ALA A 185 -4.56 -11.61 9.03
C ALA A 185 -5.14 -10.99 10.31
N GLN A 186 -4.59 -11.36 11.46
CA GLN A 186 -5.00 -10.82 12.74
C GLN A 186 -4.54 -9.36 12.91
N GLU A 187 -3.35 -8.99 12.46
CA GLU A 187 -2.84 -7.62 12.43
C GLU A 187 -3.65 -6.76 11.48
N ALA A 188 -4.07 -7.26 10.32
CA ALA A 188 -4.98 -6.55 9.42
C ALA A 188 -6.36 -6.34 10.06
N ILE A 189 -6.94 -7.35 10.72
CA ILE A 189 -8.23 -7.22 11.43
C ILE A 189 -8.10 -6.29 12.64
N ASN A 190 -7.02 -6.40 13.41
CA ASN A 190 -6.74 -5.55 14.55
C ASN A 190 -6.42 -4.13 14.11
N LEU A 191 -5.77 -3.93 12.96
CA LEU A 191 -5.52 -2.64 12.35
C LEU A 191 -6.85 -2.01 11.93
N THR A 192 -7.71 -2.75 11.22
CA THR A 192 -9.07 -2.29 10.86
C THR A 192 -9.92 -1.98 12.11
N ARG A 193 -9.74 -2.68 13.23
CA ARG A 193 -10.44 -2.39 14.49
C ARG A 193 -9.80 -1.26 15.32
N ALA A 194 -8.48 -1.14 15.33
CA ALA A 194 -7.73 -0.14 16.08
C ALA A 194 -7.80 1.24 15.42
N LEU A 195 -7.90 1.26 14.09
CA LEU A 195 -8.19 2.48 13.33
C LEU A 195 -9.62 2.99 13.57
N LYS A 196 -10.54 2.14 14.03
CA LYS A 196 -11.98 2.42 14.16
C LYS A 196 -12.40 3.27 15.37
N GLY A 197 -11.49 3.67 16.28
CA GLY A 197 -11.96 4.14 17.61
C GLY A 197 -11.15 5.16 18.42
N ASP A 198 -9.88 5.45 18.13
CA ASP A 198 -9.13 6.41 18.98
C ASP A 198 -8.05 7.19 18.21
N ASN A 199 -8.22 8.53 18.13
CA ASN A 199 -7.27 9.46 17.49
C ASN A 199 -5.85 9.33 18.04
N LYS A 200 -5.70 8.93 19.31
CA LYS A 200 -4.39 8.75 19.95
C LYS A 200 -3.69 7.47 19.48
N THR A 201 -4.44 6.41 19.21
CA THR A 201 -3.91 5.13 18.71
C THR A 201 -3.53 5.24 17.24
N GLN A 202 -4.27 6.00 16.44
CA GLN A 202 -3.90 6.32 15.05
C GLN A 202 -2.57 7.10 14.98
N GLY A 203 -2.38 8.11 15.85
CA GLY A 203 -1.12 8.86 15.92
C GLY A 203 0.07 7.97 16.28
N ASN A 204 -0.07 7.15 17.33
CA ASN A 204 0.97 6.23 17.77
C ASN A 204 1.30 5.16 16.70
N TRP A 205 0.31 4.74 15.91
CA TRP A 205 0.54 3.82 14.78
C TRP A 205 1.30 4.49 13.63
N GLY A 206 0.98 5.74 13.31
CA GLY A 206 1.73 6.54 12.33
C GLY A 206 3.20 6.66 12.69
N GLU A 207 3.52 6.85 13.99
CA GLU A 207 4.89 6.87 14.51
C GLU A 207 5.60 5.50 14.37
N VAL A 208 4.91 4.39 14.67
CA VAL A 208 5.47 3.04 14.51
C VAL A 208 5.76 2.70 13.05
N VAL A 209 4.85 3.05 12.13
CA VAL A 209 5.06 2.84 10.69
C VAL A 209 6.21 3.70 10.18
N LEU A 210 6.29 4.97 10.59
CA LEU A 210 7.40 5.84 10.24
C LEU A 210 8.73 5.25 10.71
N THR A 211 8.81 4.76 11.94
CA THR A 211 9.99 4.10 12.49
C THR A 211 10.41 2.90 11.64
N ARG A 212 9.47 2.02 11.28
CA ARG A 212 9.75 0.85 10.42
C ARG A 212 10.24 1.23 9.03
N VAL A 213 9.69 2.30 8.43
CA VAL A 213 10.14 2.80 7.12
C VAL A 213 11.58 3.31 7.19
N LEU A 214 11.94 4.01 8.27
CA LEU A 214 13.30 4.50 8.49
C LEU A 214 14.30 3.34 8.70
N GLU A 215 13.93 2.34 9.51
CA GLU A 215 14.73 1.13 9.72
C GLU A 215 14.92 0.32 8.43
N ALA A 216 13.85 0.12 7.65
CA ALA A 216 13.91 -0.56 6.36
C ALA A 216 14.76 0.20 5.33
N SER A 217 14.85 1.53 5.47
CA SER A 217 15.74 2.38 4.68
C SER A 217 17.21 2.31 5.14
N GLY A 218 17.51 1.53 6.18
CA GLY A 218 18.85 1.31 6.72
C GLY A 218 19.30 2.35 7.75
N LEU A 219 18.39 3.19 8.25
CA LEU A 219 18.69 4.18 9.29
C LEU A 219 18.60 3.53 10.67
N ARG A 220 19.50 3.87 11.60
CA ARG A 220 19.50 3.32 12.96
C ARG A 220 19.06 4.37 13.97
N GLU A 221 18.18 3.96 14.87
CA GLU A 221 17.73 4.81 15.97
C GLU A 221 18.91 5.20 16.87
N GLY A 222 18.97 6.47 17.28
CA GLY A 222 20.03 7.03 18.10
C GLY A 222 21.32 7.37 17.35
N TYR A 223 21.42 7.06 16.04
CA TYR A 223 22.54 7.45 15.18
C TYR A 223 22.07 8.32 14.02
N GLU A 224 21.30 7.74 13.10
CA GLU A 224 20.83 8.42 11.91
C GLU A 224 19.43 9.03 12.09
N TYR A 225 18.66 8.60 13.09
CA TYR A 225 17.42 9.28 13.46
C TYR A 225 17.13 9.21 14.97
N GLU A 226 16.39 10.19 15.47
CA GLU A 226 15.94 10.30 16.85
C GLU A 226 14.42 10.55 16.87
N THR A 227 13.71 9.88 17.78
CA THR A 227 12.25 9.99 17.95
C THR A 227 11.93 10.88 19.16
N GLN A 228 10.82 11.62 19.10
CA GLN A 228 10.22 12.35 20.23
C GLN A 228 11.15 13.32 21.00
N VAL A 229 12.15 13.90 20.32
CA VAL A 229 13.11 14.82 20.93
C VAL A 229 12.41 16.09 21.37
N SER A 230 12.48 16.40 22.66
CA SER A 230 11.93 17.65 23.19
C SER A 230 12.97 18.75 23.15
N ILE A 231 12.72 19.77 22.34
CA ILE A 231 13.60 20.94 22.21
C ILE A 231 12.89 22.17 22.76
N GLU A 232 13.54 22.86 23.70
CA GLU A 232 13.07 24.16 24.17
C GLU A 232 13.62 25.25 23.24
N ASN A 233 12.72 26.06 22.68
CA ASN A 233 13.10 27.23 21.90
C ASN A 233 13.46 28.41 22.83
N ASP A 234 14.15 29.43 22.33
CA ASP A 234 14.57 30.63 23.09
C ASP A 234 13.39 31.37 23.76
N ALA A 235 12.17 31.18 23.25
CA ALA A 235 10.92 31.69 23.82
C ALA A 235 10.31 30.81 24.95
N ARG A 236 11.02 29.79 25.45
CA ARG A 236 10.55 28.75 26.40
C ARG A 236 9.31 27.96 25.95
N SER A 237 9.00 27.97 24.66
CA SER A 237 7.99 27.06 24.10
C SER A 237 8.64 25.71 23.80
N ARG A 238 8.12 24.64 24.42
CA ARG A 238 8.54 23.27 24.14
C ARG A 238 8.00 22.83 22.78
N MET A 239 8.89 22.49 21.86
CA MET A 239 8.55 21.87 20.58
C MET A 239 9.05 20.43 20.59
N GLN A 240 8.18 19.52 20.16
CA GLN A 240 8.48 18.10 20.09
C GLN A 240 8.16 17.64 18.67
N PRO A 241 9.13 17.62 17.76
CA PRO A 241 9.01 16.91 16.49
C PRO A 241 8.85 15.41 16.72
N ASP A 242 8.14 14.74 15.82
CA ASP A 242 7.90 13.30 15.92
C ASP A 242 9.20 12.53 15.61
N VAL A 243 9.92 12.89 14.54
CA VAL A 243 11.24 12.32 14.19
C VAL A 243 12.21 13.38 13.64
N ILE A 244 13.48 13.25 14.01
CA ILE A 244 14.61 14.02 13.46
C ILE A 244 15.58 13.05 12.79
N VAL A 245 15.85 13.22 11.50
CA VAL A 245 16.82 12.43 10.74
C VAL A 245 18.11 13.24 10.57
N ARG A 246 19.24 12.66 10.99
CA ARG A 246 20.60 13.21 10.88
C ARG A 246 21.18 12.83 9.52
N LEU A 247 21.46 13.82 8.68
CA LEU A 247 22.08 13.65 7.37
C LEU A 247 23.60 13.88 7.44
N PRO A 248 24.36 13.31 6.48
CA PRO A 248 25.77 13.63 6.30
C PRO A 248 26.02 15.14 6.19
N GLN A 249 27.21 15.59 6.58
CA GLN A 249 27.60 17.01 6.67
C GLN A 249 26.91 17.78 7.82
N GLY A 250 26.29 17.06 8.76
CA GLY A 250 25.67 17.64 9.94
C GLY A 250 24.45 18.47 9.60
N LYS A 251 23.60 17.99 8.69
CA LYS A 251 22.28 18.57 8.40
C LYS A 251 21.20 17.72 9.05
N ASP A 252 20.07 18.31 9.36
CA ASP A 252 18.94 17.63 9.99
C ASP A 252 17.68 17.76 9.14
N VAL A 253 16.82 16.75 9.18
CA VAL A 253 15.48 16.78 8.57
C VAL A 253 14.46 16.44 9.64
N VAL A 254 13.45 17.31 9.79
CA VAL A 254 12.35 17.09 10.73
C VAL A 254 11.17 16.47 9.99
N ILE A 255 10.63 15.39 10.54
CA ILE A 255 9.44 14.69 10.07
C ILE A 255 8.35 14.80 11.14
N ASP A 256 7.17 15.31 10.77
CA ASP A 256 5.97 15.39 11.62
C ASP A 256 4.89 14.50 10.98
N ALA A 257 4.43 13.50 11.71
CA ALA A 257 3.50 12.47 11.27
C ALA A 257 2.15 12.64 11.98
N LYS A 258 1.46 13.75 11.73
CA LYS A 258 0.23 14.09 12.47
C LYS A 258 -1.00 14.23 11.58
N MET A 259 -1.38 13.14 10.91
CA MET A 259 -2.62 13.08 10.14
C MET A 259 -3.69 12.23 10.83
N THR A 260 -4.90 12.78 10.99
CA THR A 260 -6.09 12.02 11.42
C THR A 260 -6.71 11.29 10.22
N LEU A 261 -6.78 9.96 10.25
CA LEU A 261 -7.33 9.14 9.16
C LEU A 261 -8.85 8.93 9.26
N VAL A 262 -9.51 9.53 10.25
CA VAL A 262 -10.95 9.36 10.52
C VAL A 262 -11.83 9.72 9.33
N ALA A 263 -11.51 10.82 8.63
CA ALA A 263 -12.29 11.24 7.47
C ALA A 263 -12.09 10.28 6.27
N TYR A 264 -10.86 9.85 6.02
CA TYR A 264 -10.53 8.84 5.01
C TYR A 264 -11.18 7.49 5.28
N GLU A 265 -11.22 7.06 6.55
CA GLU A 265 -11.86 5.80 6.94
C GLU A 265 -13.37 5.83 6.68
N ARG A 266 -14.05 6.93 7.03
CA ARG A 266 -15.48 7.08 6.73
C ARG A 266 -15.74 7.15 5.23
N TYR A 267 -14.85 7.77 4.47
CA TYR A 267 -14.92 7.76 3.00
C TYR A 267 -14.85 6.33 2.45
N PHE A 268 -13.87 5.53 2.91
CA PHE A 268 -13.67 4.16 2.43
C PHE A 268 -14.81 3.20 2.83
N ASN A 269 -15.38 3.39 4.03
CA ASN A 269 -16.46 2.54 4.55
C ASN A 269 -17.87 3.08 4.25
N ALA A 270 -18.01 4.16 3.47
CA ALA A 270 -19.31 4.71 3.13
C ALA A 270 -20.08 3.80 2.16
N GLU A 271 -21.28 3.40 2.56
CA GLU A 271 -22.21 2.65 1.70
C GLU A 271 -23.07 3.59 0.82
N ASP A 272 -23.14 4.88 1.18
CA ASP A 272 -23.93 5.93 0.51
C ASP A 272 -22.98 6.98 -0.12
N ASP A 273 -23.25 7.34 -1.37
CA ASP A 273 -22.52 8.37 -2.13
C ASP A 273 -22.50 9.74 -1.43
N TYR A 274 -23.58 10.10 -0.73
CA TYR A 274 -23.64 11.37 0.01
C TYR A 274 -22.66 11.39 1.19
N ILE A 275 -22.57 10.27 1.92
CA ILE A 275 -21.65 10.12 3.05
C ILE A 275 -20.20 10.06 2.55
N ARG A 276 -19.99 9.41 1.41
CA ARG A 276 -18.69 9.29 0.73
C ARG A 276 -18.13 10.67 0.37
N GLU A 277 -18.90 11.48 -0.34
CA GLU A 277 -18.50 12.84 -0.77
C GLU A 277 -18.23 13.76 0.43
N SER A 278 -19.12 13.74 1.43
CA SER A 278 -18.95 14.54 2.66
C SER A 278 -17.66 14.15 3.42
N ALA A 279 -17.39 12.85 3.54
CA ALA A 279 -16.19 12.36 4.20
C ALA A 279 -14.90 12.70 3.44
N LEU A 280 -14.94 12.69 2.10
CA LEU A 280 -13.84 13.11 1.23
C LEU A 280 -13.52 14.60 1.42
N GLN A 281 -14.54 15.47 1.43
CA GLN A 281 -14.32 16.90 1.64
C GLN A 281 -13.73 17.20 3.03
N GLU A 282 -14.18 16.48 4.06
CA GLU A 282 -13.63 16.61 5.41
C GLU A 282 -12.15 16.15 5.47
N HIS A 283 -11.81 15.09 4.73
CA HIS A 283 -10.44 14.60 4.60
C HIS A 283 -9.52 15.63 3.94
N ILE A 284 -9.93 16.17 2.79
CA ILE A 284 -9.19 17.22 2.07
C ILE A 284 -9.02 18.46 2.94
N ALA A 285 -10.07 18.88 3.64
CA ALA A 285 -10.01 20.03 4.54
C ALA A 285 -9.01 19.79 5.69
N SER A 286 -9.01 18.60 6.27
CA SER A 286 -8.08 18.20 7.32
C SER A 286 -6.63 18.24 6.84
N VAL A 287 -6.32 17.62 5.69
CA VAL A 287 -4.97 17.63 5.08
C VAL A 287 -4.47 19.05 4.85
N ARG A 288 -5.29 19.92 4.23
CA ARG A 288 -4.91 21.32 3.98
C ARG A 288 -4.66 22.09 5.27
N ASN A 289 -5.46 21.84 6.30
CA ASN A 289 -5.27 22.49 7.60
C ASN A 289 -3.97 22.03 8.26
N HIS A 290 -3.64 20.73 8.18
CA HIS A 290 -2.38 20.19 8.67
C HIS A 290 -1.16 20.77 7.95
N ILE A 291 -1.19 20.87 6.62
CA ILE A 291 -0.13 21.52 5.84
C ILE A 291 0.08 22.98 6.30
N ARG A 292 -1.02 23.73 6.51
CA ARG A 292 -0.94 25.11 7.01
C ARG A 292 -0.39 25.20 8.43
N LEU A 293 -0.77 24.27 9.31
CA LEU A 293 -0.26 24.21 10.69
C LEU A 293 1.22 23.86 10.71
N LEU A 294 1.66 22.91 9.89
CA LEU A 294 3.07 22.53 9.74
C LEU A 294 3.91 23.68 9.21
N GLY A 295 3.43 24.40 8.18
CA GLY A 295 4.12 25.57 7.65
C GLY A 295 4.23 26.75 8.63
N ARG A 296 3.48 26.73 9.74
CA ARG A 296 3.59 27.74 10.83
C ARG A 296 4.52 27.30 11.96
N LYS A 297 4.94 26.03 12.00
CA LYS A 297 5.87 25.53 13.01
C LYS A 297 7.29 25.80 12.52
N ASP A 298 7.94 26.82 13.09
CA ASP A 298 9.31 27.22 12.75
C ASP A 298 10.37 26.27 13.34
N TYR A 299 10.33 25.00 12.95
CA TYR A 299 11.34 24.01 13.36
C TYR A 299 12.78 24.41 12.98
N GLN A 300 12.92 25.30 11.99
CA GLN A 300 14.19 25.87 11.54
C GLN A 300 14.89 26.75 12.57
N GLN A 301 14.15 27.28 13.54
CA GLN A 301 14.68 28.18 14.57
C GLN A 301 15.10 27.43 15.84
N LEU A 302 14.99 26.09 15.85
CA LEU A 302 15.29 25.31 17.04
C LEU A 302 16.80 25.23 17.32
N PRO A 303 17.24 25.60 18.54
CA PRO A 303 18.66 25.57 18.89
C PRO A 303 19.21 24.14 18.87
N GLY A 304 20.34 23.95 18.18
CA GLY A 304 21.01 22.65 18.07
C GLY A 304 20.64 21.80 16.85
N LEU A 305 19.70 22.26 16.02
CA LEU A 305 19.40 21.65 14.73
C LEU A 305 19.97 22.47 13.56
N ARG A 306 20.51 21.78 12.58
CA ARG A 306 20.93 22.35 11.28
C ARG A 306 19.94 21.89 10.22
N THR A 307 18.67 22.25 10.41
CA THR A 307 17.58 21.79 9.56
C THR A 307 17.66 22.38 8.15
N LEU A 308 17.23 21.62 7.15
CA LEU A 308 16.94 22.15 5.82
C LEU A 308 15.67 23.03 5.84
N ASP A 309 15.48 23.89 4.83
CA ASP A 309 14.36 24.85 4.75
C ASP A 309 12.96 24.20 4.50
N TYR A 310 12.80 22.91 4.79
CA TYR A 310 11.56 22.16 4.56
C TYR A 310 11.31 21.12 5.66
N VAL A 311 10.03 20.85 5.94
CA VAL A 311 9.53 19.84 6.88
C VAL A 311 8.84 18.75 6.09
N LEU A 312 9.07 17.49 6.43
CA LEU A 312 8.40 16.36 5.78
C LEU A 312 7.14 15.98 6.55
N MET A 313 6.01 15.91 5.84
CA MET A 313 4.77 15.33 6.35
C MET A 313 4.71 13.86 5.96
N PHE A 314 4.55 12.97 6.93
CA PHE A 314 4.41 11.54 6.68
C PHE A 314 2.92 11.13 6.65
N ILE A 315 2.52 10.39 5.61
CA ILE A 315 1.18 9.81 5.46
C ILE A 315 1.33 8.29 5.39
N PRO A 316 0.86 7.54 6.40
CA PRO A 316 1.10 6.09 6.49
C PRO A 316 0.20 5.26 5.56
N VAL A 317 -0.79 5.87 4.91
CA VAL A 317 -1.72 5.20 3.98
C VAL A 317 -1.64 5.89 2.63
N GLU A 318 -0.94 5.26 1.68
CA GLU A 318 -0.67 5.82 0.36
C GLU A 318 -1.95 6.18 -0.43
N PRO A 319 -3.03 5.37 -0.42
CA PRO A 319 -4.30 5.77 -1.04
C PRO A 319 -4.97 7.02 -0.40
N ALA A 320 -4.70 7.29 0.88
CA ALA A 320 -5.23 8.47 1.56
C ALA A 320 -4.55 9.76 1.11
N PHE A 321 -3.33 9.68 0.57
CA PHE A 321 -2.69 10.81 -0.09
C PHE A 321 -3.32 11.10 -1.46
N PHE A 322 -3.53 10.06 -2.27
CA PHE A 322 -4.09 10.21 -3.63
C PHE A 322 -5.53 10.72 -3.66
N THR A 323 -6.32 10.50 -2.60
CA THR A 323 -7.67 11.05 -2.49
C THR A 323 -7.72 12.49 -1.95
N GLY A 324 -6.60 12.97 -1.38
CA GLY A 324 -6.52 14.30 -0.75
C GLY A 324 -5.73 15.36 -1.53
N ALA A 325 -4.96 14.95 -2.55
CA ALA A 325 -4.11 15.79 -3.39
C ALA A 325 -4.87 16.36 -4.60
#